data_AF-Q68LM9-F1
#
_entry.id   AF-Q68LM9-F1
#
_cell.length_a   1.000
_cell.length_b   1.000
_cell.length_c   1.000
_cell.angle_alpha   90.00
_cell.angle_beta   90.00
_cell.angle_gamma   90.00
#
_symmetry.space_group_name_H-M   'P 1'
#
loop_
_entity.id
_entity.type
_entity.pdbx_description
1 polymer ?
#
loop_
_entity_poly.entity_id
_entity_poly.type
_entity_poly.pdbx_seq_one_letter_code
_entity_poly.pdbx_strand_id
1 'polypeptide(L)' 'AGALEMSRLRSFPTVPLVKLGTTFQTVKEFLSRFASIPDMIELDHLTVSGDVTFGKAVSLKGTVIIIANHGSKI' A
#
# COMPACT_ATOMS: atom_id res chain seq x y z
N ALA A 1 -26.15 -8.68 1.39
CA ALA A 1 -24.74 -9.06 1.57
C ALA A 1 -23.92 -8.44 0.44
N GLY A 2 -22.71 -7.95 0.72
CA GLY A 2 -21.81 -7.45 -0.32
C GLY A 2 -20.93 -8.57 -0.87
N ALA A 3 -20.48 -8.45 -2.12
CA ALA A 3 -19.50 -9.32 -2.75
C ALA A 3 -18.36 -8.49 -3.32
N LEU A 4 -17.14 -9.03 -3.31
CA LEU A 4 -15.94 -8.41 -3.88
C LEU A 4 -15.44 -9.27 -5.03
N GLU A 5 -15.21 -8.63 -6.18
CA GLU A 5 -14.59 -9.25 -7.35
C GLU A 5 -13.33 -8.47 -7.72
N MET A 6 -12.29 -9.18 -8.16
CA MET A 6 -11.08 -8.53 -8.65
C MET A 6 -11.40 -7.73 -9.92
N SER A 7 -10.86 -6.51 -10.02
CA SER A 7 -11.06 -5.65 -11.19
C SER A 7 -10.52 -6.30 -12.47
N ARG A 8 -11.33 -6.26 -13.53
CA ARG A 8 -10.95 -6.72 -14.89
C ARG A 8 -9.91 -5.84 -15.56
N LEU A 9 -9.62 -4.66 -14.99
CA LEU A 9 -8.61 -3.74 -15.48
C LEU A 9 -7.19 -4.14 -15.06
N ARG A 10 -7.01 -5.16 -14.20
CA ARG A 10 -5.68 -5.66 -13.89
C ARG A 10 -5.11 -6.40 -15.09
N SER A 11 -3.88 -6.04 -15.48
CA SER A 11 -3.13 -6.73 -16.52
C SER A 11 -2.79 -8.18 -16.15
N PHE A 12 -2.68 -8.47 -14.85
CA PHE A 12 -2.44 -9.82 -14.32
C PHE A 12 -3.50 -10.17 -13.27
N PRO A 13 -4.10 -11.37 -13.32
CA PRO A 13 -5.16 -11.79 -12.39
C PRO A 13 -4.62 -12.18 -11.01
N THR A 14 -3.32 -12.07 -10.79
CA THR A 14 -2.70 -12.39 -9.51
C THR A 14 -2.98 -11.31 -8.47
N VAL A 15 -3.16 -11.73 -7.22
CA VAL A 15 -3.25 -10.82 -6.07
C VAL A 15 -1.86 -10.22 -5.82
N PRO A 16 -1.73 -8.90 -5.63
CA PRO A 16 -0.44 -8.29 -5.36
C PRO A 16 0.08 -8.71 -3.99
N LEU A 17 1.39 -8.85 -3.85
CA LEU A 17 2.01 -9.09 -2.54
C LEU A 17 2.14 -7.76 -1.79
N VAL A 18 1.56 -7.66 -0.59
CA VAL A 18 1.65 -6.44 0.23
C VAL A 18 2.22 -6.79 1.61
N LYS A 19 3.31 -6.12 1.97
CA LYS A 19 3.96 -6.22 3.28
C LYS A 19 4.11 -4.83 3.88
N LEU A 20 3.43 -4.60 5.00
CA LEU A 20 3.52 -3.36 5.74
C LEU A 20 4.26 -3.61 7.06
N GLY A 21 5.18 -2.71 7.40
CA GLY A 21 5.97 -2.79 8.63
C GLY A 21 5.13 -2.59 9.89
N THR A 22 5.81 -2.67 11.03
CA THR A 22 5.20 -2.55 12.37
C THR A 22 4.44 -1.25 12.59
N THR A 23 4.83 -0.17 11.90
CA THR A 23 4.17 1.14 11.93
C THR A 23 2.75 1.16 11.35
N PHE A 24 2.31 0.06 10.74
CA PHE A 24 0.96 -0.13 10.18
C PHE A 24 0.18 -1.26 10.89
N GLN A 25 0.66 -1.77 12.02
CA GLN A 25 0.08 -2.95 12.68
C GLN A 25 -1.33 -2.68 13.22
N THR A 26 -1.59 -1.49 13.77
CA THR A 26 -2.93 -1.14 14.26
C THR A 26 -3.77 -0.47 13.17
N VAL A 27 -5.07 -0.73 13.16
CA VAL A 27 -6.01 -0.11 12.20
C VAL A 27 -5.95 1.41 12.29
N LYS A 28 -5.79 1.97 13.50
CA LYS A 28 -5.69 3.41 13.71
C LYS A 28 -4.46 4.01 13.02
N GLU A 29 -3.30 3.38 13.18
CA GLU A 29 -2.06 3.84 12.55
C GLU A 29 -2.09 3.63 11.04
N PHE A 30 -2.64 2.51 10.58
CA PHE A 30 -2.84 2.28 9.16
C PHE A 30 -3.67 3.41 8.54
N LEU A 31 -4.84 3.71 9.10
CA LEU A 31 -5.72 4.76 8.57
C LEU A 31 -5.10 6.16 8.69
N SER A 32 -4.34 6.47 9.74
CA SER A 32 -3.72 7.80 9.87
C SER A 32 -2.57 8.03 8.88
N ARG A 33 -1.96 6.96 8.38
CA ARG A 33 -0.84 7.01 7.43
C ARG A 33 -1.26 7.05 5.97
N PHE A 34 -2.50 6.70 5.66
CA PHE A 34 -3.06 6.81 4.32
C PHE A 34 -4.11 7.92 4.26
N ALA A 35 -3.73 9.08 3.69
CA ALA A 35 -4.70 10.16 3.47
C ALA A 35 -5.83 9.76 2.51
N SER A 36 -5.57 8.80 1.62
CA SER A 36 -6.52 8.05 0.81
C SER A 36 -5.91 6.70 0.44
N ILE A 37 -6.75 5.70 0.15
CA ILE A 37 -6.25 4.42 -0.38
C ILE A 37 -5.60 4.68 -1.74
N PRO A 38 -4.35 4.25 -1.97
CA PRO A 38 -3.66 4.45 -3.24
C PRO A 38 -4.31 3.64 -4.35
N ASP A 39 -4.14 4.09 -5.59
CA ASP A 39 -4.40 3.26 -6.76
C ASP A 39 -3.34 2.14 -6.82
N MET A 40 -3.81 0.91 -6.96
CA MET A 40 -3.00 -0.32 -6.96
C MET A 40 -3.35 -1.23 -8.14
N ILE A 41 -4.01 -0.71 -9.19
CA ILE A 41 -4.47 -1.56 -10.30
C ILE A 41 -3.30 -2.27 -11.02
N GLU A 42 -2.14 -1.59 -11.12
CA GLU A 42 -0.91 -2.09 -11.74
C GLU A 42 0.14 -2.55 -10.71
N LEU A 43 -0.22 -2.72 -9.43
CA LEU A 43 0.73 -3.14 -8.39
C LEU A 43 1.02 -4.65 -8.47
N ASP A 44 2.28 -5.04 -8.33
CA ASP A 44 2.70 -6.44 -8.20
C ASP A 44 3.18 -6.75 -6.78
N HIS A 45 4.05 -5.91 -6.22
CA HIS A 45 4.64 -6.10 -4.90
C HIS A 45 4.84 -4.76 -4.20
N LEU A 46 4.30 -4.62 -3.00
CA LEU A 46 4.54 -3.50 -2.10
C LEU A 46 5.21 -4.01 -0.82
N THR A 47 6.37 -3.44 -0.48
CA THR A 47 6.96 -3.58 0.86
C THR A 47 7.22 -2.19 1.43
N VAL A 48 6.70 -1.92 2.63
CA VAL A 48 6.88 -0.64 3.34
C VAL A 48 7.48 -0.91 4.71
N SER A 49 8.60 -0.27 5.02
CA SER A 49 9.26 -0.36 6.32
C SER A 49 9.59 1.05 6.85
N GLY A 50 9.42 1.26 8.16
CA GLY A 50 9.70 2.53 8.84
C GLY A 50 8.52 3.51 8.86
N ASP A 51 8.80 4.78 9.18
CA ASP A 51 7.81 5.85 9.33
C ASP A 51 7.45 6.46 7.97
N VAL A 52 6.49 5.86 7.28
CA VAL A 52 6.04 6.27 5.94
C VAL A 52 4.59 6.75 6.00
N THR A 53 4.30 7.81 5.25
CA THR A 53 2.94 8.32 5.03
C THR A 53 2.62 8.45 3.55
N PHE A 54 1.38 8.12 3.18
CA PHE A 54 0.88 8.20 1.82
C PHE A 54 -0.11 9.36 1.70
N GLY A 55 0.20 10.28 0.79
CA GLY A 55 -0.64 11.42 0.48
C GLY A 55 -1.89 11.06 -0.32
N LYS A 56 -2.59 12.10 -0.80
CA LYS A 56 -3.75 11.91 -1.69
C LYS A 56 -3.28 11.58 -3.11
N ALA A 57 -4.10 10.82 -3.84
CA ALA A 57 -3.89 10.49 -5.25
C ALA A 57 -2.56 9.78 -5.56
N VAL A 58 -2.06 8.95 -4.63
CA VAL A 58 -0.90 8.09 -4.86
C VAL A 58 -1.29 6.93 -5.78
N SER A 59 -0.43 6.59 -6.74
CA SER A 59 -0.55 5.38 -7.58
C SER A 59 0.71 4.52 -7.41
N LEU A 60 0.52 3.23 -7.15
CA LEU A 60 1.59 2.26 -6.94
C LEU A 60 1.57 1.25 -8.09
N LYS A 61 2.70 1.11 -8.78
CA LYS A 61 2.83 0.34 -10.01
C LYS A 61 4.05 -0.56 -9.98
N GLY A 62 3.92 -1.80 -10.43
CA GLY A 62 4.99 -2.80 -10.44
C GLY A 62 5.46 -3.20 -9.03
N THR A 63 6.77 -3.26 -8.85
CA THR A 63 7.41 -3.53 -7.54
C THR A 63 7.81 -2.23 -6.86
N VAL A 64 7.23 -1.96 -5.70
CA VAL A 64 7.47 -0.77 -4.88
C VAL A 64 8.02 -1.21 -3.52
N ILE A 65 9.23 -0.77 -3.18
CA ILE A 65 9.86 -1.02 -1.89
C ILE A 65 10.23 0.33 -1.27
N ILE A 66 9.64 0.67 -0.13
CA ILE A 66 9.88 1.93 0.59
C ILE A 66 10.48 1.58 1.95
N ILE A 67 11.66 2.14 2.22
CA ILE A 67 12.37 1.94 3.49
C ILE A 67 12.70 3.31 4.06
N ALA A 68 12.01 3.69 5.13
CA ALA A 68 12.37 4.82 5.97
C ALA A 68 13.31 4.34 7.07
N ASN A 69 14.56 4.83 7.05
CA ASN A 69 15.55 4.50 8.07
C ASN A 69 15.14 5.05 9.44
N HIS A 70 15.71 4.48 10.50
CA HIS A 70 15.42 4.90 11.87
C HIS A 70 15.63 6.42 12.06
N GLY A 71 14.62 7.09 12.61
CA GLY A 71 14.61 8.54 12.82
C GLY A 71 14.32 9.37 11.57
N SER A 72 14.10 8.75 10.41
CA SER A 72 13.66 9.40 9.18
C SER A 72 12.17 9.16 8.93
N LYS A 73 11.49 10.15 8.37
CA LYS A 73 10.09 10.07 7.94
C LYS A 73 10.00 10.35 6.44
N ILE A 74 9.16 9.57 5.74
CA ILE A 74 8.88 9.69 4.31
C ILE A 74 7.41 10.05 4.09
#